data_AF-A0A9J6AQZ9-F1
#
_entry.id   AF-A0A9J6AQZ9-F1
#
_cell.length_a   1.000
_cell.length_b   1.000
_cell.length_c   1.000
_cell.angle_alpha   90.00
_cell.angle_beta   90.00
_cell.angle_gamma   90.00
#
_symmetry.space_group_name_H-M   'P 1'
#
loop_
_entity.id
_entity.type
_entity.pdbx_description
1 polymer ?
#
loop_
_entity_poly.entity_id
_entity_poly.type
_entity_poly.pdbx_seq_one_letter_code
_entity_poly.pdbx_strand_id
1 'polypeptide(L)'
;MKWRLVSGVLCDKKIPPKLKGKFYRVVVRPALLYGAECWPVKNSHVQKMCVAEMRMLKWMCEHTRSDKIRNEVIRKKVGVASVVDKLRKVRLR
;
A
#
# COMPACT_ATOMS: atom_id res chain seq x y z
N MET A 1 -3.54 -7.46 17.23
CA MET A 1 -2.28 -6.87 16.73
C MET A 1 -2.02 -5.51 17.39
N LYS A 2 -0.86 -5.28 17.98
CA LYS A 2 -0.49 -3.97 18.58
C LYS A 2 -0.03 -2.97 17.49
N TRP A 3 -0.97 -2.47 16.68
CA TRP A 3 -0.70 -1.56 15.54
C TRP A 3 0.14 -0.33 15.93
N ARG A 4 -0.05 0.21 17.15
CA ARG A 4 0.69 1.37 17.67
C ARG A 4 2.20 1.15 17.77
N LEU A 5 2.64 -0.07 18.08
CA LEU A 5 4.08 -0.39 18.11
C LEU A 5 4.64 -0.46 16.69
N VAL A 6 3.85 -1.00 15.77
CA VAL A 6 4.25 -1.20 14.38
C VAL A 6 4.25 0.11 13.60
N SER A 7 3.37 1.06 13.93
CA SER A 7 3.39 2.40 13.34
C SER A 7 4.68 3.16 13.64
N GLY A 8 5.26 2.99 14.84
CA GLY A 8 6.55 3.61 15.18
C GLY A 8 7.67 3.11 14.27
N VAL A 9 7.72 1.80 14.04
CA VAL A 9 8.65 1.15 13.11
C VAL A 9 8.39 1.63 11.66
N LEU A 10 7.13 1.71 11.22
CA LEU A 10 6.80 2.12 9.85
C LEU A 10 7.09 3.60 9.59
N CYS A 11 6.92 4.47 10.57
CA CYS A 11 7.19 5.91 10.47
C CYS A 11 8.66 6.25 10.65
N ASP A 12 9.49 5.35 11.20
CA ASP A 12 10.90 5.66 11.43
C ASP A 12 11.66 5.88 10.10
N LYS A 13 12.29 7.05 9.99
CA LYS A 13 13.15 7.45 8.87
C LYS A 13 14.35 6.53 8.66
N LYS A 14 14.83 5.91 9.73
CA LYS A 14 16.01 5.02 9.72
C LYS A 14 15.73 3.71 9.01
N ILE A 15 14.45 3.33 8.85
CA ILE A 15 14.10 2.07 8.23
C ILE A 15 14.14 2.19 6.70
N PRO A 16 14.90 1.32 6.02
CA PRO A 16 15.01 1.37 4.56
C PRO A 16 13.64 1.16 3.90
N PRO A 17 13.30 1.93 2.84
CA PRO A 17 12.02 1.84 2.15
C PRO A 17 11.68 0.44 1.63
N LYS A 18 12.70 -0.36 1.26
CA LYS A 18 12.53 -1.75 0.84
C LYS A 18 11.98 -2.64 1.95
N LEU A 19 12.37 -2.40 3.21
CA LEU A 19 11.82 -3.15 4.36
C LEU A 19 10.37 -2.74 4.64
N LYS A 20 10.08 -1.43 4.55
CA LYS A 20 8.70 -0.90 4.60
C LYS A 20 7.83 -1.52 3.51
N GLY A 21 8.38 -1.79 2.32
CA GLY A 21 7.69 -2.49 1.23
C GLY A 21 7.38 -3.95 1.51
N LYS A 22 8.32 -4.69 2.12
CA LYS A 22 8.06 -6.05 2.61
C LYS A 22 6.92 -6.06 3.63
N PHE A 23 6.96 -5.13 4.58
CA PHE A 23 5.90 -4.99 5.57
C PHE A 23 4.54 -4.69 4.92
N TYR A 24 4.51 -3.74 3.97
CA TYR A 24 3.31 -3.41 3.22
C TYR A 24 2.72 -4.65 2.54
N ARG A 25 3.56 -5.46 1.88
CA ARG A 25 3.14 -6.67 1.18
C ARG A 25 2.54 -7.74 2.11
N VAL A 26 3.05 -7.87 3.34
CA VAL A 26 2.65 -8.93 4.27
C VAL A 26 1.45 -8.52 5.13
N VAL A 27 1.38 -7.27 5.57
CA VAL A 27 0.37 -6.84 6.55
C VAL A 27 -0.67 -5.92 5.94
N VAL A 28 -0.22 -4.85 5.28
CA VAL A 28 -1.12 -3.80 4.81
C VAL A 28 -1.92 -4.26 3.60
N ARG A 29 -1.28 -4.92 2.64
CA ARG A 29 -1.90 -5.34 1.40
C ARG A 29 -3.00 -6.38 1.62
N PRO A 30 -2.81 -7.46 2.40
CA PRO A 30 -3.91 -8.37 2.71
C PRO A 30 -5.04 -7.68 3.47
N ALA A 31 -4.73 -6.78 4.42
CA ALA A 31 -5.76 -6.03 5.13
C ALA A 31 -6.56 -5.09 4.22
N LEU A 32 -5.92 -4.44 3.25
CA LEU A 32 -6.58 -3.57 2.27
C LEU A 32 -7.43 -4.36 1.26
N LEU A 33 -6.98 -5.58 0.92
CA LEU A 33 -7.68 -6.49 0.00
C LEU A 33 -8.75 -7.33 0.70
N TYR A 34 -8.78 -7.34 2.03
CA TYR A 34 -9.73 -8.12 2.81
C TYR A 34 -11.17 -7.71 2.45
N GLY A 35 -11.97 -8.68 2.03
CA GLY A 35 -13.34 -8.46 1.54
C GLY A 35 -13.46 -8.06 0.06
N ALA A 36 -12.36 -7.67 -0.60
CA ALA A 36 -12.35 -7.44 -2.06
C ALA A 36 -12.37 -8.74 -2.88
N GLU A 37 -12.12 -9.87 -2.24
CA GLU A 37 -12.14 -11.21 -2.85
C GLU A 37 -13.57 -11.71 -3.11
N CYS A 38 -14.54 -11.33 -2.25
CA CYS A 38 -15.90 -11.86 -2.26
C CYS A 38 -16.97 -10.89 -2.81
N TRP A 39 -16.61 -9.65 -3.13
CA TRP A 39 -17.55 -8.64 -3.63
C TRP A 39 -17.31 -8.28 -5.10
N PRO A 40 -18.37 -7.91 -5.85
CA PRO A 40 -18.23 -7.36 -7.19
C PRO A 40 -17.53 -6.00 -7.13
N VAL A 41 -16.21 -6.01 -7.40
CA VAL A 41 -15.39 -4.79 -7.36
C VAL A 41 -15.66 -3.95 -8.62
N LYS A 42 -16.40 -2.85 -8.44
CA LYS A 42 -16.57 -1.80 -9.45
C LYS A 42 -15.27 -1.01 -9.63
N ASN A 43 -15.07 -0.38 -10.80
CA ASN A 43 -13.89 0.47 -11.05
C ASN A 43 -13.73 1.60 -10.02
N SER A 44 -14.83 2.14 -9.50
CA SER A 44 -14.82 3.14 -8.42
C SER A 44 -14.19 2.62 -7.13
N HIS A 45 -14.41 1.34 -6.78
CA HIS A 45 -13.79 0.71 -5.62
C HIS A 45 -12.29 0.49 -5.85
N VAL A 46 -11.90 0.01 -7.03
CA VAL A 46 -10.48 -0.13 -7.41
C VAL A 46 -9.75 1.21 -7.28
N GLN A 47 -10.35 2.29 -7.76
CA GLN A 47 -9.75 3.61 -7.70
C GLN A 47 -9.62 4.13 -6.25
N LYS A 48 -10.63 3.91 -5.40
CA LYS A 48 -10.53 4.20 -3.96
C LYS A 48 -9.40 3.41 -3.29
N MET A 49 -9.24 2.13 -3.62
CA MET A 49 -8.16 1.29 -3.09
C MET A 49 -6.78 1.77 -3.56
N CYS A 50 -6.65 2.17 -4.83
CA CYS A 50 -5.41 2.77 -5.34
C CYS A 50 -5.04 4.06 -4.61
N VAL A 51 -6.02 4.92 -4.33
CA VAL A 51 -5.80 6.16 -3.57
C VAL A 51 -5.40 5.84 -2.13
N ALA A 52 -6.05 4.86 -1.49
CA ALA A 52 -5.71 4.40 -0.14
C ALA A 52 -4.29 3.81 -0.09
N GLU A 53 -3.92 2.93 -1.03
CA GLU A 53 -2.56 2.38 -1.18
C GLU A 53 -1.54 3.50 -1.27
N MET A 54 -1.75 4.46 -2.17
CA MET A 54 -0.79 5.55 -2.37
C MET A 54 -0.69 6.47 -1.15
N ARG A 55 -1.80 6.75 -0.47
CA ARG A 55 -1.80 7.54 0.76
C ARG A 55 -0.98 6.86 1.86
N MET A 56 -1.14 5.55 2.02
CA MET A 56 -0.36 4.77 2.99
C MET A 56 1.12 4.70 2.64
N LEU A 57 1.47 4.42 1.38
CA LEU A 57 2.86 4.36 0.93
C LEU A 57 3.58 5.70 1.10
N LYS A 58 2.88 6.79 0.79
CA LYS A 58 3.38 8.16 1.04
C LYS A 58 3.61 8.41 2.51
N TRP A 59 2.63 8.09 3.36
CA TRP A 59 2.76 8.24 4.81
C TRP A 59 3.93 7.43 5.39
N MET A 60 4.09 6.17 5.00
CA MET A 60 5.19 5.31 5.45
C MET A 60 6.57 5.80 4.99
N CYS A 61 6.64 6.48 3.85
CA CYS A 61 7.88 7.07 3.34
C CYS A 61 8.02 8.56 3.67
N GLU A 62 7.12 9.10 4.52
CA GLU A 62 7.01 10.52 4.88
C GLU A 62 6.94 11.47 3.68
N HIS A 63 6.40 11.00 2.57
CA HIS A 63 6.19 11.83 1.40
C HIS A 63 4.89 12.60 1.52
N THR A 64 4.98 13.90 1.36
CA THR A 64 3.83 14.80 1.39
C THR A 64 3.32 15.06 -0.04
N ARG A 65 2.19 15.76 -0.17
CA ARG A 65 1.73 16.22 -1.48
C ARG A 65 2.66 17.29 -2.07
N SER A 66 3.38 18.03 -1.23
CA SER A 66 4.29 19.10 -1.63
C SER A 66 5.52 18.59 -2.38
N ASP A 67 5.93 17.34 -2.12
CA ASP A 67 7.10 16.74 -2.78
C ASP A 67 6.88 16.51 -4.28
N LYS A 68 5.62 16.57 -4.76
CA LYS A 68 5.22 16.38 -6.17
C LYS A 68 5.81 15.12 -6.83
N ILE A 69 6.14 14.10 -6.03
CA ILE A 69 6.71 12.83 -6.52
C ILE A 69 5.62 12.00 -7.20
N ARG A 70 5.93 11.50 -8.40
CA ARG A 70 5.07 10.59 -9.16
C ARG A 70 4.83 9.28 -8.38
N ASN A 71 3.61 8.76 -8.44
CA ASN A 71 3.22 7.55 -7.71
C ASN A 71 4.06 6.32 -8.09
N GLU A 72 4.49 6.22 -9.35
CA GLU A 72 5.35 5.15 -9.86
C GLU A 72 6.72 5.13 -9.18
N VAL A 73 7.32 6.30 -8.94
CA VAL A 73 8.62 6.45 -8.28
C VAL A 73 8.54 5.94 -6.84
N ILE A 74 7.46 6.27 -6.13
CA ILE A 74 7.23 5.80 -4.75
C ILE A 74 7.10 4.27 -4.73
N ARG A 75 6.31 3.70 -5.65
CA ARG A 75 6.15 2.24 -5.76
C ARG A 75 7.48 1.55 -6.07
N LYS A 76 8.30 2.11 -6.98
CA LYS A 76 9.63 1.59 -7.31
C LYS A 76 10.59 1.67 -6.13
N LYS A 77 10.60 2.78 -5.38
CA LYS A 77 11.44 2.99 -4.20
C LYS A 77 11.13 1.99 -3.08
N VAL A 78 9.84 1.72 -2.87
CA VAL A 78 9.36 0.78 -1.85
C VAL A 78 9.46 -0.68 -2.35
N GLY A 79 9.46 -0.91 -3.66
CA GLY A 79 9.54 -2.24 -4.27
C GLY A 79 8.21 -3.00 -4.24
N VAL A 80 7.09 -2.28 -4.39
CA VAL A 80 5.74 -2.85 -4.35
C VAL A 80 5.04 -2.72 -5.71
N ALA A 81 4.42 -3.81 -6.16
CA ALA A 81 3.54 -3.81 -7.36
C ALA A 81 2.27 -2.98 -7.09
N SER A 82 1.44 -2.70 -8.10
CA SER A 82 0.17 -2.00 -7.86
C SER A 82 -0.85 -2.91 -7.14
N VAL A 83 -1.78 -2.31 -6.38
CA VAL A 83 -2.90 -3.07 -5.78
C VAL A 83 -3.81 -3.66 -6.85
N VAL A 84 -3.95 -3.01 -8.01
CA VAL A 84 -4.77 -3.47 -9.14
C VAL A 84 -4.25 -4.79 -9.70
N ASP A 85 -2.94 -4.89 -9.92
CA ASP A 85 -2.31 -6.11 -10.41
C ASP A 85 -2.52 -7.26 -9.44
N LYS A 86 -2.48 -6.98 -8.14
CA LYS A 86 -2.72 -8.01 -7.12
C LYS A 86 -4.19 -8.40 -7.06
N LEU A 87 -5.10 -7.44 -7.13
CA LEU A 87 -6.53 -7.70 -7.16
C LEU A 87 -6.92 -8.59 -8.35
N ARG A 88 -6.35 -8.33 -9.54
CA ARG A 88 -6.53 -9.19 -10.72
C ARG A 88 -6.08 -10.64 -10.49
N LYS A 89 -5.01 -10.85 -9.72
CA LYS A 89 -4.48 -12.19 -9.39
C LYS A 89 -5.28 -12.91 -8.30
N VAL A 90 -5.90 -12.17 -7.40
CA VAL A 90 -6.60 -12.73 -6.23
C VAL A 90 -8.06 -13.07 -6.53
N ARG A 91 -8.67 -12.41 -7.53
CA ARG A 91 -10.02 -12.77 -7.97
C ARG A 91 -10.04 -14.22 -8.46
N LEU A 92 -10.81 -15.05 -7.76
CA LEU A 92 -11.27 -16.33 -8.26
C LEU A 92 -12.15 -16.05 -9.48
N ARG A 93 -11.86 -16.75 -10.57
CA ARG A 93 -12.56 -16.58 -11.85
C ARG A 93 -13.84 -17.39 -11.86
#